data_AF-A0A942A8G8-F1
#
_entry.id   AF-A0A942A8G8-F1
#
_cell.length_a   1.000
_cell.length_b   1.000
_cell.length_c   1.000
_cell.angle_alpha   90.00
_cell.angle_beta   90.00
_cell.angle_gamma   90.00
#
_symmetry.space_group_name_H-M   'P 1'
#
loop_
_entity.id
_entity.type
_entity.pdbx_description
1 polymer ?
#
loop_
_entity_poly.entity_id
_entity_poly.type
_entity_poly.pdbx_seq_one_letter_code
_entity_poly.pdbx_strand_id
1 'polypeptide(L)'
;MENIQSKQNAGAVKISPSGHPKGNGKNAFVRFFKKNGAGFVFALPVTLGLLFFTAYPLLASLYYSFFKTYTVIRPPEGFSLTFNFAKMFSDQEWIKAIANTGIYTLISVPMFMVLSFALALALNSRIKGIGIYRMLIYMPCVMSAVVSGIAWRSLIDVDYGWFNRVLRLLNLEPYPFLSEAAT
;
A
#
# COMPACT_ATOMS: atom_id res chain seq x y z
N MET A 1 -14.73 -39.78 -57.19
CA MET A 1 -14.28 -39.38 -55.83
C MET A 1 -12.92 -38.70 -55.95
N GLU A 2 -12.87 -37.51 -56.57
CA GLU A 2 -11.61 -36.90 -56.98
C GLU A 2 -11.73 -35.37 -57.01
N ASN A 3 -12.03 -34.74 -55.87
CA ASN A 3 -11.90 -33.27 -55.78
C ASN A 3 -11.80 -32.71 -54.35
N ILE A 4 -11.03 -33.37 -53.48
CA ILE A 4 -10.76 -32.84 -52.12
C ILE A 4 -9.26 -32.53 -51.89
N GLN A 5 -8.35 -33.01 -52.74
CA GLN A 5 -6.90 -32.77 -52.55
C GLN A 5 -6.34 -31.51 -53.24
N SER A 6 -7.06 -30.85 -54.15
CA SER A 6 -6.51 -29.72 -54.92
C SER A 6 -6.48 -28.38 -54.16
N LYS A 7 -7.12 -28.27 -52.98
CA LYS A 7 -7.22 -27.01 -52.23
C LYS A 7 -6.20 -26.82 -51.10
N GLN A 8 -5.30 -27.77 -50.83
CA GLN A 8 -4.34 -27.64 -49.72
C GLN A 8 -3.01 -26.96 -50.06
N ASN A 9 -2.65 -26.77 -51.34
CA ASN A 9 -1.30 -26.31 -51.71
C ASN A 9 -1.18 -24.86 -52.23
N ALA A 10 -2.18 -24.00 -52.02
CA ALA A 10 -2.15 -22.61 -52.52
C ALA A 10 -1.84 -21.54 -51.44
N GLY A 11 -1.23 -21.92 -50.32
CA GLY A 11 -1.05 -21.05 -49.14
C GLY A 11 0.39 -20.87 -48.66
N ALA A 12 1.41 -21.09 -49.51
CA ALA A 12 2.80 -20.86 -49.11
C ALA A 12 3.10 -19.35 -49.07
N VAL A 13 2.83 -18.72 -47.93
CA VAL A 13 3.26 -17.34 -47.62
C VAL A 13 4.79 -17.28 -47.66
N LYS A 14 5.31 -16.66 -48.72
CA LYS A 14 6.73 -16.39 -48.90
C LYS A 14 7.15 -15.31 -47.88
N ILE A 15 7.68 -15.74 -46.75
CA ILE A 15 8.19 -14.85 -45.70
C ILE A 15 9.45 -14.17 -46.24
N SER A 16 9.33 -12.91 -46.67
CA SER A 16 10.48 -12.08 -47.03
C SER A 16 11.28 -11.76 -45.76
N PRO A 17 12.60 -11.97 -45.71
CA PRO A 17 13.38 -11.60 -44.53
C PRO A 17 13.38 -10.07 -44.41
N SER A 18 12.69 -9.59 -43.38
CA SER A 18 12.69 -8.18 -42.97
C SER A 18 14.12 -7.75 -42.67
N GLY A 19 14.70 -6.94 -43.56
CA GLY A 19 15.98 -6.29 -43.32
C GLY A 19 15.92 -5.48 -42.03
N HIS A 20 16.63 -5.96 -41.00
CA HIS A 20 16.86 -5.19 -39.78
C HIS A 20 17.62 -3.90 -40.14
N PRO A 21 17.09 -2.71 -39.85
CA PRO A 21 17.89 -1.50 -39.94
C PRO A 21 18.96 -1.59 -38.84
N LYS A 22 20.21 -1.85 -39.23
CA LYS A 22 21.39 -1.67 -38.37
C LYS A 22 21.58 -0.18 -38.09
N GLY A 23 20.76 0.36 -37.20
CA GLY A 23 20.80 1.73 -36.72
C GLY A 23 21.51 1.82 -35.37
N ASN A 24 22.58 2.60 -35.35
CA ASN A 24 23.53 2.83 -34.24
C ASN A 24 22.84 3.19 -32.90
N GLY A 25 22.64 2.21 -32.01
CA GLY A 25 21.84 2.34 -30.77
C GLY A 25 22.32 3.39 -29.76
N LYS A 26 23.60 3.79 -29.84
CA LYS A 26 24.17 4.84 -28.97
C LYS A 26 23.59 6.23 -29.25
N ASN A 27 23.15 6.49 -30.49
CA ASN A 27 22.61 7.79 -30.91
C ASN A 27 21.10 7.92 -30.63
N ALA A 28 20.40 6.80 -30.39
CA ALA A 28 18.98 6.79 -30.08
C ALA A 28 18.69 7.33 -28.68
N PHE A 29 19.52 6.97 -27.69
CA PHE A 29 19.37 7.41 -26.29
C PHE A 29 19.57 8.93 -26.14
N VAL A 30 20.61 9.48 -26.78
CA VAL A 30 20.90 10.93 -26.74
C VAL A 30 19.81 11.74 -27.47
N ARG A 31 19.29 11.22 -28.59
CA ARG A 31 18.19 11.87 -29.34
C ARG A 31 16.86 11.84 -28.57
N PHE A 32 16.61 10.80 -27.77
CA PHE A 32 15.46 10.70 -26.89
C PHE A 32 15.49 11.77 -25.78
N PHE A 33 16.62 11.91 -25.08
CA PHE A 33 16.79 12.96 -24.07
C PHE A 33 16.71 14.37 -24.66
N LYS A 34 17.28 14.59 -25.85
CA LYS A 34 17.22 15.90 -26.53
C LYS A 34 15.80 16.25 -27.02
N LYS A 35 14.99 15.27 -27.43
CA LYS A 35 13.60 15.47 -27.87
C LYS A 35 12.64 15.65 -26.68
N ASN A 36 12.95 15.04 -25.53
CA ASN A 36 12.11 15.06 -24.33
C ASN A 36 12.61 16.01 -23.23
N GLY A 37 13.58 16.89 -23.54
CA GLY A 37 14.21 17.79 -22.55
C GLY A 37 13.20 18.63 -21.76
N ALA A 38 12.14 19.12 -22.41
CA ALA A 38 11.07 19.86 -21.73
C ALA A 38 10.33 18.98 -20.69
N GLY A 39 10.07 17.71 -21.00
CA GLY A 39 9.43 16.77 -20.07
C GLY A 39 10.28 16.50 -18.83
N PHE A 40 11.61 16.41 -18.97
CA PHE A 40 12.52 16.30 -17.84
C PHE A 40 12.56 17.56 -16.97
N VAL A 41 12.45 18.75 -17.57
CA VAL A 41 12.37 20.01 -16.82
C VAL A 41 11.08 20.12 -16.00
N PHE A 42 9.95 19.67 -16.55
CA PHE A 42 8.68 19.61 -15.79
C PHE A 42 8.67 18.51 -14.72
N ALA A 43 9.35 17.39 -14.94
CA ALA A 43 9.48 16.32 -13.95
C ALA A 43 10.49 16.65 -12.83
N LEU A 44 11.51 17.47 -13.14
CA LEU A 44 12.59 17.86 -12.24
C LEU A 44 12.14 18.30 -10.84
N PRO A 45 11.18 19.25 -10.66
CA PRO A 45 10.78 19.69 -9.32
C PRO A 45 10.17 18.56 -8.48
N VAL A 46 9.37 17.67 -9.10
CA VAL A 46 8.79 16.52 -8.40
C VAL A 46 9.86 15.48 -8.07
N THR A 47 10.76 15.19 -9.03
CA THR A 47 11.86 14.24 -8.82
C THR A 47 12.83 14.73 -7.74
N LEU A 48 13.18 16.01 -7.73
CA LEU A 48 14.01 16.61 -6.68
C LEU A 48 13.30 16.55 -5.33
N GLY A 49 12.00 16.90 -5.27
CA GLY A 49 11.22 16.76 -4.05
C GLY A 49 11.26 15.34 -3.49
N LEU A 50 11.05 14.33 -4.34
CA LEU A 50 11.12 12.92 -3.93
C LEU A 50 12.52 12.51 -3.47
N LEU A 51 13.58 12.98 -4.13
CA LEU A 51 14.95 12.70 -3.72
C LEU A 51 15.29 13.31 -2.36
N PHE A 52 14.93 14.58 -2.13
CA PHE A 52 15.25 15.28 -0.89
C PHE A 52 14.36 14.88 0.28
N PHE A 53 13.06 14.69 0.07
CA PHE A 53 12.13 14.40 1.16
C PHE A 53 11.89 12.92 1.40
N THR A 54 12.17 12.04 0.43
CA THR A 54 11.98 10.60 0.60
C THR A 54 13.30 9.85 0.56
N ALA A 55 14.09 10.01 -0.50
CA ALA A 55 15.31 9.22 -0.67
C ALA A 55 16.40 9.59 0.35
N TYR A 56 16.61 10.87 0.61
CA TYR A 56 17.59 11.34 1.59
C TYR A 56 17.31 10.81 3.01
N PRO A 57 16.13 11.02 3.64
CA PRO A 57 15.89 10.49 4.98
C PRO A 57 15.86 8.96 5.03
N LEU A 58 15.48 8.29 3.95
CA LEU A 58 15.53 6.83 3.87
C LEU A 58 16.98 6.31 3.89
N LEU A 59 17.86 6.90 3.06
CA LEU A 59 19.28 6.55 3.03
C LEU A 59 19.98 6.94 4.34
N ALA A 60 19.64 8.09 4.92
CA ALA A 60 20.15 8.50 6.23
C ALA A 60 19.70 7.54 7.33
N SER A 61 18.43 7.12 7.35
CA SER A 61 17.92 6.13 8.31
C SER A 61 18.62 4.79 8.17
N LEU A 62 18.87 4.35 6.93
CA LEU A 62 19.63 3.14 6.66
C LEU A 62 21.09 3.27 7.13
N TYR A 63 21.73 4.42 6.88
CA TYR A 63 23.08 4.70 7.35
C TYR A 63 23.16 4.69 8.88
N TYR A 64 22.23 5.33 9.58
CA TYR A 64 22.17 5.37 11.04
C TYR A 64 21.84 4.01 11.67
N SER A 65 21.12 3.13 10.97
CA SER A 65 20.80 1.78 11.44
C SER A 65 22.06 0.94 11.73
N PHE A 66 23.18 1.24 11.07
CA PHE A 66 24.47 0.57 11.28
C PHE A 66 25.29 1.09 12.49
N PHE A 67 24.78 2.07 13.24
CA PHE A 67 25.47 2.58 14.44
C PHE A 67 24.82 2.06 15.72
N LYS A 68 25.64 1.57 16.66
CA LYS A 68 25.17 0.98 17.94
C LYS A 68 24.39 1.95 18.80
N THR A 69 24.75 3.23 18.77
CA THR A 69 24.05 4.27 19.51
C THR A 69 23.97 5.51 18.65
N TYR A 70 22.76 5.85 18.26
CA TYR A 70 22.42 7.11 17.65
C TYR A 70 21.33 7.77 18.49
N THR A 71 21.61 8.97 18.97
CA THR A 71 20.60 9.85 19.54
C THR A 71 20.70 11.15 18.77
N VAL A 72 19.58 11.86 18.60
CA VAL A 72 19.55 13.14 17.87
C VAL A 72 20.56 14.17 18.44
N ILE A 73 20.96 13.98 19.71
CA ILE A 73 21.79 14.89 20.49
C ILE A 73 23.28 14.49 20.52
N ARG A 74 23.63 13.21 20.24
CA ARG A 74 25.01 12.71 20.35
C ARG A 74 25.52 12.18 19.01
N PRO A 75 26.82 12.34 18.71
CA PRO A 75 27.39 11.76 17.49
C PRO A 75 27.19 10.23 17.48
N PRO A 76 26.98 9.64 16.29
CA PRO A 76 26.78 8.20 16.17
C PRO A 76 28.04 7.44 16.59
N GLU A 77 27.91 6.54 17.56
CA GLU A 77 29.03 5.77 18.11
C GLU A 77 28.89 4.27 17.79
N GLY A 78 30.05 3.63 17.56
CA GLY A 78 30.17 2.19 17.38
C GLY A 78 29.54 1.68 16.09
N PHE A 79 30.20 1.88 14.95
CA PHE A 79 29.79 1.29 13.68
C PHE A 79 29.82 -0.24 13.75
N SER A 80 28.70 -0.89 13.47
CA SER A 80 28.59 -2.35 13.41
C SER A 80 27.45 -2.74 12.48
N LEU A 81 27.78 -3.48 11.42
CA LEU A 81 26.78 -3.93 10.44
C LEU A 81 25.73 -4.90 11.02
N THR A 82 26.06 -5.64 12.07
CA THR A 82 25.26 -6.79 12.53
C THR A 82 24.68 -6.63 13.93
N PHE A 83 25.23 -5.73 14.76
CA PHE A 83 24.86 -5.67 16.18
C PHE A 83 23.39 -5.34 16.43
N ASN A 84 22.88 -4.27 15.80
CA ASN A 84 21.49 -3.85 16.00
C ASN A 84 20.49 -4.87 15.43
N PHE A 85 20.79 -5.43 14.26
CA PHE A 85 19.94 -6.44 13.65
C PHE A 85 19.89 -7.72 14.49
N ALA A 86 21.04 -8.25 14.93
CA ALA A 86 21.08 -9.45 15.78
C ALA A 86 20.33 -9.26 17.10
N LYS A 87 20.48 -8.07 17.73
CA LYS A 87 19.73 -7.70 18.93
C LYS A 87 18.22 -7.64 18.69
N MET A 88 17.81 -7.04 17.56
CA MET A 88 16.40 -6.92 17.16
C MET A 88 15.75 -8.30 16.93
N PHE A 89 16.43 -9.22 16.25
CA PHE A 89 15.91 -10.58 16.00
C PHE A 89 15.90 -11.46 17.25
N SER A 90 16.67 -11.12 18.29
CA SER A 90 16.69 -11.85 19.57
C SER A 90 15.71 -11.27 20.59
N ASP A 91 15.08 -10.14 20.28
CA ASP A 91 14.12 -9.46 21.15
C ASP A 91 12.72 -10.07 21.00
N GLN A 92 12.18 -10.60 22.10
CA GLN A 92 10.85 -11.21 22.12
C GLN A 92 9.74 -10.19 21.83
N GLU A 93 9.91 -8.92 22.22
CA GLU A 93 8.91 -7.89 21.95
C GLU A 93 8.85 -7.57 20.45
N TRP A 94 10.00 -7.53 19.78
CA TRP A 94 10.06 -7.30 18.34
C TRP A 94 9.40 -8.43 17.54
N ILE A 95 9.68 -9.69 17.92
CA ILE A 95 9.05 -10.86 17.28
C ILE A 95 7.53 -10.82 17.49
N LYS A 96 7.06 -10.52 18.71
CA LYS A 96 5.62 -10.37 19.00
C LYS A 96 5.00 -9.24 18.20
N ALA A 97 5.66 -8.09 18.09
CA ALA A 97 5.16 -6.95 17.32
C ALA A 97 5.00 -7.28 15.83
N ILE A 98 5.95 -8.00 15.23
CA ILE A 98 5.85 -8.45 13.84
C ILE A 98 4.76 -9.49 13.67
N ALA A 99 4.66 -10.47 14.57
CA ALA A 99 3.61 -11.47 14.52
C ALA A 99 2.22 -10.81 14.59
N ASN A 100 2.02 -9.88 15.53
CA ASN A 100 0.77 -9.14 15.67
C ASN A 100 0.47 -8.31 14.43
N THR A 101 1.46 -7.62 13.86
CA THR A 101 1.29 -6.83 12.64
C THR A 101 0.95 -7.72 11.44
N GLY A 102 1.60 -8.87 11.33
CA GLY A 102 1.35 -9.87 10.29
C GLY A 102 -0.06 -10.44 10.38
N ILE A 103 -0.48 -10.88 11.57
CA ILE A 103 -1.84 -11.39 11.82
C ILE A 103 -2.89 -10.31 11.54
N TYR A 104 -2.66 -9.09 12.05
CA TYR A 104 -3.56 -7.95 11.81
C TYR A 104 -3.72 -7.66 10.31
N THR A 105 -2.60 -7.63 9.57
CA THR A 105 -2.63 -7.37 8.12
C THR A 105 -3.31 -8.51 7.36
N LEU A 106 -2.99 -9.76 7.69
CA LEU A 106 -3.54 -10.94 7.03
C LEU A 106 -5.06 -11.05 7.21
N ILE A 107 -5.60 -10.58 8.34
CA ILE A 107 -7.06 -10.58 8.59
C ILE A 107 -7.72 -9.32 8.01
N SER A 108 -7.13 -8.14 8.25
CA SER A 108 -7.75 -6.86 7.89
C SER A 108 -7.79 -6.66 6.38
N VAL A 109 -6.74 -7.04 5.65
CA VAL A 109 -6.65 -6.81 4.20
C VAL A 109 -7.73 -7.58 3.43
N PRO A 110 -7.92 -8.90 3.60
CA PRO A 110 -9.01 -9.62 2.96
C PRO A 110 -10.38 -9.12 3.40
N MET A 111 -10.55 -8.81 4.69
CA MET A 111 -11.82 -8.30 5.22
C MET A 111 -12.21 -6.97 4.56
N PHE A 112 -11.27 -6.03 4.43
CA PHE A 112 -11.50 -4.78 3.72
C PHE A 112 -11.74 -5.00 2.22
N MET A 113 -11.06 -5.95 1.60
CA MET A 113 -11.25 -6.27 0.19
C MET A 113 -12.67 -6.81 -0.08
N VAL A 114 -13.13 -7.76 0.73
CA VAL A 114 -14.49 -8.33 0.63
C VAL A 114 -15.54 -7.25 0.89
N LEU A 115 -15.38 -6.45 1.94
CA LEU A 115 -16.34 -5.40 2.29
C LEU A 115 -16.40 -4.31 1.22
N SER A 116 -15.25 -3.85 0.74
CA SER A 116 -15.18 -2.84 -0.33
C SER A 116 -15.79 -3.36 -1.63
N PHE A 117 -15.56 -4.63 -1.96
CA PHE A 117 -16.17 -5.27 -3.12
C PHE A 117 -17.69 -5.40 -2.97
N ALA A 118 -18.18 -5.83 -1.80
CA ALA A 118 -19.60 -5.91 -1.52
C ALA A 118 -20.29 -4.54 -1.62
N LEU A 119 -19.68 -3.49 -1.07
CA LEU A 119 -20.16 -2.11 -1.18
C LEU A 119 -20.13 -1.61 -2.64
N ALA A 120 -19.07 -1.92 -3.40
CA ALA A 120 -18.98 -1.57 -4.81
C ALA A 120 -20.07 -2.25 -5.64
N LEU A 121 -20.38 -3.51 -5.37
CA LEU A 121 -21.45 -4.25 -6.04
C LEU A 121 -22.84 -3.68 -5.70
N ALA A 122 -23.06 -3.34 -4.42
CA ALA A 122 -24.28 -2.66 -3.98
C ALA A 122 -24.44 -1.28 -4.65
N LEU A 123 -23.33 -0.54 -4.83
CA LEU A 123 -23.31 0.74 -5.54
C LEU A 123 -23.59 0.60 -7.04
N ASN A 124 -23.24 -0.53 -7.64
CA ASN A 124 -23.48 -0.79 -9.07
C ASN A 124 -24.96 -1.11 -9.38
N SER A 125 -25.74 -1.48 -8.36
CA SER A 125 -27.16 -1.75 -8.53
C SER A 125 -27.95 -0.45 -8.74
N ARG A 126 -28.89 -0.42 -9.69
CA ARG A 126 -29.76 0.76 -9.96
C ARG A 126 -30.81 0.96 -8.88
N ILE A 127 -30.38 1.19 -7.64
CA ILE A 127 -31.25 1.41 -6.49
C ILE A 127 -31.73 2.88 -6.50
N LYS A 128 -33.04 3.09 -6.32
CA LYS A 128 -33.61 4.44 -6.10
C LYS A 128 -33.04 4.99 -4.78
N GLY A 129 -32.33 6.12 -4.82
CA GLY A 129 -31.66 6.70 -3.64
C GLY A 129 -30.12 6.62 -3.63
N ILE A 130 -29.50 6.25 -4.75
CA ILE A 130 -28.04 6.13 -4.89
C ILE A 130 -27.23 7.36 -4.42
N GLY A 131 -27.83 8.56 -4.48
CA GLY A 131 -27.20 9.81 -4.04
C GLY A 131 -26.92 9.85 -2.54
N ILE A 132 -27.88 9.43 -1.71
CA ILE A 132 -27.71 9.37 -0.24
C ILE A 132 -26.71 8.28 0.13
N TYR A 133 -26.78 7.14 -0.55
CA TYR A 133 -25.84 6.04 -0.33
C TYR A 133 -24.39 6.44 -0.63
N ARG A 134 -24.14 7.15 -1.73
CA ARG A 134 -22.82 7.73 -2.03
C ARG A 134 -22.39 8.71 -0.93
N MET A 135 -23.27 9.61 -0.50
CA MET A 135 -22.94 10.57 0.56
C MET A 135 -22.48 9.88 1.85
N LEU A 136 -23.19 8.86 2.31
CA LEU A 136 -22.86 8.12 3.54
C LEU A 136 -21.53 7.38 3.44
N ILE A 137 -21.23 6.75 2.29
CA ILE A 137 -19.96 6.03 2.09
C ILE A 137 -18.77 6.99 2.01
N TYR A 138 -18.94 8.16 1.40
CA TYR A 138 -17.85 9.14 1.29
C TYR A 138 -17.64 9.97 2.55
N MET A 139 -18.67 10.12 3.41
CA MET A 139 -18.59 10.88 4.66
C MET A 139 -17.38 10.53 5.53
N PRO A 140 -17.07 9.25 5.87
CA PRO A 140 -15.92 8.92 6.70
C PRO A 140 -14.57 9.26 6.04
N CYS A 141 -14.45 9.17 4.71
CA CYS A 141 -13.22 9.53 4.00
C CYS A 141 -12.94 11.03 4.04
N VAL A 142 -13.97 11.86 4.22
CA VAL A 142 -13.84 13.32 4.36
C VAL A 142 -13.58 13.72 5.81
N MET A 143 -13.94 12.87 6.79
CA MET A 143 -13.63 13.11 8.19
C MET A 143 -12.13 12.97 8.46
N SER A 144 -11.58 13.84 9.31
CA SER A 144 -10.21 13.72 9.79
C SER A 144 -10.04 12.45 10.62
N ALA A 145 -8.83 11.85 10.55
CA ALA A 145 -8.46 10.69 11.37
C ALA A 145 -8.71 10.92 12.87
N VAL A 146 -8.52 12.16 13.35
CA VAL A 146 -8.78 12.54 14.75
C VAL A 146 -10.26 12.38 15.11
N VAL A 147 -11.16 12.85 14.25
CA VAL A 147 -12.62 12.77 14.47
C VAL A 147 -13.07 11.31 14.47
N SER A 148 -12.57 10.52 13.52
CA SER A 148 -12.84 9.08 13.49
C SER A 148 -12.38 8.38 14.77
N GLY A 149 -11.22 8.77 15.31
CA GLY A 149 -10.70 8.22 16.57
C GLY A 149 -11.59 8.56 17.78
N ILE A 150 -12.05 9.80 17.88
CA ILE A 150 -12.97 10.23 18.95
C ILE A 150 -14.32 9.52 18.83
N ALA A 151 -14.85 9.39 17.62
CA ALA A 151 -16.07 8.64 17.36
C ALA A 151 -15.93 7.18 17.78
N TRP A 152 -14.83 6.53 17.41
CA TRP A 152 -14.55 5.14 17.80
C TRP A 152 -14.45 4.98 19.31
N ARG A 153 -13.70 5.86 19.98
CA ARG A 153 -13.60 5.90 21.46
C ARG A 153 -14.98 6.04 22.11
N SER A 154 -15.83 6.90 21.56
CA SER A 154 -17.19 7.13 22.09
C SER A 154 -18.11 5.92 21.90
N LEU A 155 -17.90 5.13 20.84
CA LEU A 155 -18.69 3.92 20.58
C LEU A 155 -18.33 2.75 21.51
N ILE A 156 -17.04 2.61 21.84
CA ILE A 156 -16.50 1.54 22.70
C ILE A 156 -16.41 1.92 24.18
N ASP A 157 -16.87 3.11 24.56
CA ASP A 157 -16.88 3.58 25.95
C ASP A 157 -17.62 2.58 26.86
N VAL A 158 -17.10 2.38 28.08
CA VAL A 158 -17.59 1.36 29.02
C VAL A 158 -18.93 1.74 29.63
N ASP A 159 -19.14 3.04 29.86
CA ASP A 159 -20.28 3.55 30.61
C ASP A 159 -21.46 3.86 29.69
N TYR A 160 -21.20 4.52 28.55
CA TYR A 160 -22.24 4.98 27.63
C TYR A 160 -22.03 4.55 26.17
N GLY A 161 -21.01 3.74 25.88
CA GLY A 161 -20.72 3.28 24.53
C GLY A 161 -21.86 2.44 23.94
N TRP A 162 -22.12 2.67 22.65
CA TRP A 162 -23.16 1.94 21.92
C TRP A 162 -22.92 0.43 21.92
N PHE A 163 -21.66 -0.02 21.80
CA PHE A 163 -21.36 -1.45 21.82
C PHE A 163 -21.68 -2.10 23.16
N ASN A 164 -21.28 -1.48 24.26
CA ASN A 164 -21.60 -1.98 25.61
C ASN A 164 -23.10 -1.90 25.92
N ARG A 165 -23.83 -0.93 25.35
CA ARG A 165 -25.30 -0.90 25.44
C ARG A 165 -25.95 -2.10 24.74
N VAL A 166 -25.44 -2.49 23.57
CA VAL A 166 -25.92 -3.70 22.87
C VAL A 166 -25.61 -4.97 23.68
N LEU A 167 -24.43 -5.06 24.30
CA LEU A 167 -24.09 -6.19 25.18
C LEU A 167 -25.05 -6.28 26.38
N ARG A 168 -25.35 -5.15 27.04
CA ARG A 168 -26.32 -5.10 28.14
C ARG A 168 -27.74 -5.51 27.70
N LEU A 169 -28.16 -5.14 26.48
CA LEU A 169 -29.45 -5.57 25.91
C LEU A 169 -29.51 -7.09 25.69
N LEU A 170 -28.36 -7.73 25.46
CA LEU A 170 -28.22 -9.18 25.35
C LEU A 170 -27.95 -9.87 26.71
N ASN A 171 -28.09 -9.15 27.84
CA ASN A 171 -27.76 -9.60 29.20
C ASN A 171 -26.31 -10.04 29.40
N LEU A 172 -25.36 -9.48 28.64
CA LEU A 172 -23.93 -9.70 28.83
C LEU A 172 -23.32 -8.57 29.67
N GLU A 173 -22.27 -8.89 30.43
CA GLU A 173 -21.52 -7.89 31.20
C GLU A 173 -20.79 -6.90 30.28
N PRO A 174 -20.65 -5.62 30.68
CA PRO A 174 -19.91 -4.64 29.89
C PRO A 174 -18.43 -5.04 29.77
N TYR A 175 -17.91 -5.06 28.54
CA TYR A 175 -16.53 -5.45 28.27
C TYR A 175 -15.66 -4.22 28.00
N PRO A 176 -14.54 -4.03 28.71
CA PRO A 176 -13.73 -2.85 28.55
C PRO A 176 -12.68 -3.02 27.44
N PHE A 177 -13.14 -2.87 26.19
CA PHE A 177 -12.39 -3.11 24.95
C PHE A 177 -10.99 -2.46 24.86
N LEU A 178 -10.77 -1.32 25.54
CA LEU A 178 -9.50 -0.59 25.49
C LEU A 178 -8.56 -0.87 26.66
N SER A 179 -9.07 -1.29 27.82
CA SER A 179 -8.24 -1.40 29.03
C SER A 179 -7.66 -2.79 29.23
N GLU A 180 -8.29 -3.84 28.69
CA GLU A 180 -7.87 -5.22 28.92
C GLU A 180 -6.59 -5.59 28.16
N ALA A 181 -6.30 -4.92 27.04
CA ALA A 181 -5.06 -5.12 26.30
C ALA A 181 -3.82 -4.49 26.96
N ALA A 182 -3.99 -3.72 28.05
CA ALA A 182 -2.92 -3.04 28.78
C ALA A 182 -2.35 -3.86 29.96
N THR A 183 -2.92 -5.03 30.26
CA THR A 183 -2.47 -5.99 31.28
C THR A 183 -2.00 -7.28 30.63
#